data_AF-A0A075WU25-F1
#
_entry.id   AF-A0A075WU25-F1
#
_cell.length_a   1.000
_cell.length_b   1.000
_cell.length_c   1.000
_cell.angle_alpha   90.00
_cell.angle_beta   90.00
_cell.angle_gamma   90.00
#
_symmetry.space_group_name_H-M   'P 1'
#
loop_
_entity.id
_entity.type
_entity.pdbx_description
1 polymer ?
#
loop_
_entity_poly.entity_id
_entity_poly.type
_entity_poly.pdbx_seq_one_letter_code
_entity_poly.pdbx_strand_id
1 'polypeptide(L)'
;MIEKFTKEVVEVMSKEELQEAVLTLQLKLETAEKEIERLKVEAEIGKKYLEYLRAEAKRLINLVHKESPLLKLVDNADVDTLKQIIDDFSKKAKEIYKPSSTFATDTQKEPLQLTKEDLMKMSYKDLLKLAETFKTKELA
;
A
#
# COMPACT_ATOMS: atom_id res chain seq x y z
N MET A 1 -4.22 20.78 -36.06
CA MET A 1 -3.81 20.66 -37.47
C MET A 1 -2.32 20.97 -37.50
N ILE A 2 -1.44 20.01 -37.83
CA ILE A 2 0.01 20.27 -37.89
C ILE A 2 0.25 21.01 -39.21
N GLU A 3 0.61 22.29 -39.14
CA GLU A 3 1.12 23.02 -40.30
C GLU A 3 2.36 22.28 -40.81
N LYS A 4 2.24 21.71 -42.00
CA LYS A 4 3.37 21.07 -42.67
C LYS A 4 4.16 22.15 -43.40
N PHE A 5 5.32 22.49 -42.86
CA PHE A 5 6.32 23.28 -43.60
C PHE A 5 6.92 22.40 -44.70
N THR A 6 6.33 22.47 -45.89
CA THR A 6 6.92 21.86 -47.10
C THR A 6 8.01 22.76 -47.65
N LYS A 7 8.98 22.17 -48.37
CA LYS A 7 10.10 22.91 -48.96
C LYS A 7 9.62 24.08 -49.83
N GLU A 8 8.60 23.83 -50.64
CA GLU A 8 7.97 24.82 -51.53
C GLU A 8 7.36 26.00 -50.77
N VAL A 9 6.74 25.74 -49.60
CA VAL A 9 6.15 26.78 -48.75
C VAL A 9 7.24 27.62 -48.10
N VAL A 10 8.31 26.99 -47.61
CA VAL A 10 9.43 27.69 -46.96
C VAL A 10 10.19 28.57 -47.95
N GLU A 11 10.33 28.14 -49.21
CA GLU A 11 11.06 28.89 -50.25
C GLU A 11 10.34 30.18 -50.70
N VAL A 12 9.02 30.27 -50.54
CA VAL A 12 8.24 31.46 -50.90
C VAL A 12 7.98 32.41 -49.72
N MET A 13 8.38 32.02 -48.50
CA MET A 13 8.24 32.88 -47.32
C MET A 13 9.28 34.00 -47.33
N SER A 14 8.84 35.18 -46.88
CA SER A 14 9.74 36.29 -46.57
C SER A 14 10.64 35.96 -45.38
N LYS A 15 11.71 36.75 -45.21
CA LYS A 15 12.64 36.60 -44.09
C LYS A 15 11.93 36.76 -42.75
N GLU A 16 11.02 37.72 -42.66
CA GLU A 16 10.24 38.02 -41.46
C GLU A 16 9.30 36.86 -41.11
N GLU A 17 8.60 36.30 -42.10
CA GLU A 17 7.73 35.12 -41.92
C GLU A 17 8.53 33.88 -41.50
N LEU A 18 9.73 33.68 -42.06
CA LEU A 18 10.63 32.59 -41.64
C LEU A 18 11.09 32.76 -40.20
N GLN A 19 11.42 33.98 -39.78
CA GLN A 19 11.81 34.27 -38.40
C GLN A 19 10.67 34.01 -37.41
N GLU A 20 9.46 34.45 -37.74
CA GLU A 20 8.27 34.21 -36.91
C GLU A 20 7.93 32.70 -36.82
N ALA A 21 8.03 31.98 -37.93
CA ALA A 21 7.83 30.54 -37.96
C ALA A 21 8.85 29.80 -37.09
N VAL A 22 10.13 30.17 -37.17
CA VAL A 22 11.20 29.59 -36.33
C VAL A 22 10.94 29.87 -34.85
N LEU A 23 10.61 31.10 -34.47
CA LEU A 23 10.30 31.46 -33.08
C LEU A 23 9.10 30.66 -32.56
N THR A 24 8.05 30.52 -33.38
CA THR A 24 6.86 29.74 -33.04
C THR A 24 7.20 28.26 -32.86
N LEU A 25 8.03 27.69 -33.74
CA LEU A 25 8.47 26.29 -33.64
C LEU A 25 9.36 26.07 -32.42
N GLN A 26 10.24 27.01 -32.09
CA GLN A 26 11.06 26.96 -30.88
C GLN A 26 10.20 26.96 -29.61
N LEU A 27 9.18 27.82 -29.54
CA LEU A 27 8.25 27.85 -28.41
C LEU A 27 7.44 26.55 -28.28
N LYS A 28 6.96 26.00 -29.41
CA LYS A 28 6.27 24.71 -29.46
C LYS A 28 7.19 23.57 -29.00
N LEU A 29 8.45 23.59 -29.43
CA LEU A 29 9.45 22.60 -29.02
C LEU A 29 9.69 22.66 -27.51
N GLU A 30 9.95 23.84 -26.96
CA GLU A 30 10.17 24.01 -25.51
C GLU A 30 8.95 23.54 -24.70
N THR A 31 7.75 23.83 -25.18
CA THR A 31 6.51 23.37 -24.54
C THR A 31 6.38 21.85 -24.57
N ALA A 32 6.70 21.23 -25.71
CA ALA A 32 6.67 19.77 -25.86
C ALA A 32 7.73 19.08 -25.01
N GLU A 33 8.93 19.65 -24.88
CA GLU A 33 10.00 19.14 -24.02
C GLU A 33 9.60 19.15 -22.54
N LYS A 34 8.98 20.25 -22.08
CA LYS A 34 8.43 20.35 -20.71
C LYS A 34 7.33 19.33 -20.47
N GLU A 35 6.45 19.13 -21.45
CA GLU A 35 5.37 18.14 -21.39
C GLU A 35 5.93 16.72 -21.27
N ILE A 36 6.93 16.37 -22.08
CA ILE A 36 7.61 15.08 -22.04
C ILE A 36 8.21 14.84 -20.65
N GLU A 37 8.87 15.84 -20.06
CA GLU A 37 9.47 15.68 -18.74
C GLU A 37 8.41 15.49 -17.66
N ARG A 38 7.29 16.23 -17.73
CA ARG A 38 6.15 16.02 -16.81
C ARG A 38 5.60 14.60 -16.93
N LEU A 39 5.39 14.11 -18.15
CA LEU A 39 4.87 12.77 -18.40
C LEU A 39 5.81 11.67 -17.90
N LYS A 40 7.14 11.87 -17.96
CA LYS A 40 8.11 10.93 -17.36
C LYS A 40 7.95 10.86 -15.85
N VAL A 41 7.78 12.00 -15.17
CA VAL A 41 7.57 12.06 -13.73
C VAL A 41 6.26 11.37 -13.35
N GLU A 42 5.17 11.62 -14.08
CA GLU A 42 3.88 10.96 -13.88
C GLU A 42 3.98 9.44 -14.08
N ALA A 43 4.70 8.99 -15.12
CA ALA A 43 4.93 7.57 -15.38
C ALA A 43 5.72 6.89 -14.24
N GLU A 44 6.72 7.58 -13.67
CA GLU A 44 7.50 7.08 -12.54
C GLU A 44 6.66 6.96 -11.26
N ILE A 45 5.79 7.94 -11.01
CA ILE A 45 4.80 7.87 -9.92
C ILE A 45 3.86 6.69 -10.13
N GLY A 46 3.36 6.51 -11.37
CA GLY A 46 2.50 5.39 -11.74
C GLY A 46 3.14 4.02 -11.48
N LYS A 47 4.43 3.85 -11.81
CA LYS A 47 5.18 2.61 -11.52
C LYS A 47 5.28 2.34 -10.03
N LYS A 48 5.68 3.35 -9.24
CA LYS A 48 5.77 3.22 -7.77
C LYS A 48 4.42 2.87 -7.14
N TYR A 49 3.35 3.48 -7.64
CA TYR A 49 2.00 3.17 -7.18
C TYR A 49 1.59 1.73 -7.53
N LEU A 50 1.90 1.25 -8.73
CA LEU A 50 1.63 -0.12 -9.14
C LEU A 50 2.41 -1.14 -8.28
N GLU A 51 3.68 -0.87 -8.01
CA GLU A 51 4.52 -1.68 -7.12
C GLU A 51 3.93 -1.75 -5.71
N TYR A 52 3.49 -0.60 -5.17
CA TYR A 52 2.80 -0.53 -3.88
C TYR A 52 1.54 -1.40 -3.87
N LEU A 53 0.67 -1.29 -4.88
CA LEU A 53 -0.55 -2.08 -4.98
C LEU A 53 -0.23 -3.58 -5.03
N ARG A 54 0.78 -4.00 -5.79
CA ARG A 54 1.20 -5.40 -5.85
C ARG A 54 1.71 -5.90 -4.49
N ALA A 55 2.54 -5.10 -3.82
CA ALA A 55 3.07 -5.45 -2.50
C ALA A 55 1.94 -5.59 -1.46
N GLU A 56 1.01 -4.64 -1.45
CA GLU A 56 -0.13 -4.63 -0.52
C GLU A 56 -1.09 -5.79 -0.79
N ALA A 57 -1.40 -6.07 -2.06
CA ALA A 57 -2.21 -7.23 -2.44
C ALA A 57 -1.56 -8.54 -1.98
N LYS A 58 -0.26 -8.73 -2.22
CA LYS A 58 0.49 -9.92 -1.75
C LYS A 58 0.47 -10.01 -0.22
N ARG A 59 0.67 -8.90 0.48
CA ARG A 59 0.64 -8.82 1.95
C ARG A 59 -0.71 -9.29 2.50
N LEU A 60 -1.80 -8.74 1.97
CA LEU A 60 -3.17 -9.08 2.40
C LEU A 60 -3.54 -10.53 2.07
N ILE A 61 -3.19 -11.02 0.87
CA ILE A 61 -3.40 -12.42 0.50
C ILE A 61 -2.68 -13.34 1.46
N ASN A 62 -1.40 -13.08 1.77
CA ASN A 62 -0.62 -13.88 2.72
C ASN A 62 -1.17 -13.85 4.14
N LEU A 63 -1.81 -12.75 4.54
CA LEU A 63 -2.44 -12.60 5.85
C LEU A 63 -3.68 -13.49 5.99
N VAL A 64 -4.44 -13.66 4.90
CA VAL A 64 -5.69 -14.44 4.85
C VAL A 64 -5.40 -15.91 4.53
N HIS A 65 -4.49 -16.19 3.61
CA HIS A 65 -4.11 -17.53 3.17
C HIS A 65 -2.58 -17.61 2.96
N LYS A 66 -1.89 -18.41 3.77
CA LYS A 66 -0.49 -18.77 3.50
C LYS A 66 -0.46 -19.62 2.23
N GLU A 67 0.28 -19.16 1.22
CA GLU A 67 0.49 -19.83 -0.09
C GLU A 67 -0.75 -19.91 -0.99
N SER A 68 -1.29 -18.76 -1.39
CA SER A 68 -2.38 -18.70 -2.37
C SER A 68 -1.88 -18.72 -3.83
N PRO A 69 -2.50 -19.50 -4.73
CA PRO A 69 -2.27 -19.42 -6.18
C PRO A 69 -2.49 -18.01 -6.75
N LEU A 70 -3.30 -17.19 -6.08
CA LEU A 70 -3.58 -15.81 -6.46
C LEU A 70 -2.35 -14.91 -6.42
N LEU A 71 -1.32 -15.25 -5.64
CA LEU A 71 -0.07 -14.48 -5.58
C LEU A 71 0.62 -14.38 -6.94
N LYS A 72 0.50 -15.41 -7.79
CA LYS A 72 1.05 -15.40 -9.16
C LYS A 72 0.24 -14.50 -10.12
N LEU A 73 -1.04 -14.27 -9.82
CA LEU A 73 -1.90 -13.41 -10.63
C LEU A 73 -1.68 -11.93 -10.34
N VAL A 74 -1.26 -11.59 -9.10
CA VAL A 74 -0.96 -10.21 -8.68
C VAL A 74 0.13 -9.56 -9.55
N ASP A 75 1.12 -10.32 -9.99
CA ASP A 75 2.25 -9.77 -10.76
C ASP A 75 1.84 -9.26 -12.15
N ASN A 76 0.76 -9.80 -12.72
CA ASN A 76 0.29 -9.45 -14.06
C ASN A 76 -1.06 -8.70 -14.05
N ALA A 77 -1.65 -8.48 -12.88
CA ALA A 77 -2.91 -7.78 -12.75
C ALA A 77 -2.77 -6.28 -13.09
N ASP A 78 -3.82 -5.73 -13.69
CA ASP A 78 -3.97 -4.28 -13.87
C ASP A 78 -4.32 -3.57 -12.56
N VAL A 79 -4.30 -2.24 -12.58
CA VAL A 79 -4.51 -1.39 -11.40
C VAL A 79 -5.89 -1.63 -10.77
N ASP A 80 -6.93 -1.78 -11.58
CA ASP A 80 -8.29 -1.92 -11.08
C ASP A 80 -8.52 -3.28 -10.44
N THR A 81 -7.97 -4.33 -11.05
CA THR A 81 -7.94 -5.69 -10.49
C THR A 81 -7.18 -5.71 -9.17
N LEU A 82 -6.01 -5.06 -9.09
CA LEU A 82 -5.23 -4.97 -7.85
C LEU A 82 -6.00 -4.26 -6.73
N LYS A 83 -6.68 -3.16 -7.03
CA LYS A 83 -7.53 -2.46 -6.06
C LYS A 83 -8.68 -3.34 -5.56
N GLN A 84 -9.32 -4.07 -6.46
CA GLN A 84 -10.39 -4.99 -6.09
C GLN A 84 -9.88 -6.12 -5.19
N ILE A 85 -8.73 -6.73 -5.52
CA ILE A 85 -8.07 -7.72 -4.68
C ILE A 85 -7.77 -7.15 -3.30
N ILE A 86 -7.22 -5.94 -3.22
CA ILE A 86 -6.93 -5.27 -1.93
C ILE A 86 -8.21 -5.07 -1.13
N ASP A 87 -9.30 -4.58 -1.73
CA ASP A 87 -10.56 -4.35 -1.03
C ASP A 87 -11.15 -5.66 -0.49
N ASP A 88 -11.21 -6.70 -1.33
CA ASP A 88 -11.75 -8.01 -0.96
C ASP A 88 -10.93 -8.68 0.14
N PHE A 89 -9.60 -8.68 0.01
CA PHE A 89 -8.72 -9.29 1.01
C PHE A 89 -8.56 -8.43 2.27
N SER A 90 -8.74 -7.11 2.18
CA SER A 90 -8.81 -6.24 3.37
C SER A 90 -10.07 -6.53 4.18
N LYS A 91 -11.22 -6.73 3.55
CA LYS A 91 -12.46 -7.18 4.22
C LYS A 91 -12.27 -8.54 4.89
N LYS A 92 -11.73 -9.53 4.16
CA LYS A 92 -11.45 -10.87 4.70
C LYS A 92 -10.43 -10.85 5.83
N ALA A 93 -9.36 -10.07 5.71
CA ALA A 93 -8.38 -9.88 6.77
C ALA A 93 -9.02 -9.27 8.02
N LYS A 94 -9.88 -8.27 7.85
CA LYS A 94 -10.66 -7.69 8.96
C LYS A 94 -11.65 -8.67 9.57
N GLU A 95 -12.20 -9.61 8.82
CA GLU A 95 -13.07 -10.66 9.36
C GLU A 95 -12.30 -11.70 10.17
N ILE A 96 -11.13 -12.11 9.68
CA ILE A 96 -10.21 -13.01 10.41
C ILE A 96 -9.67 -12.34 11.67
N TYR A 97 -9.38 -11.04 11.57
CA TYR A 97 -8.79 -10.23 12.64
C TYR A 97 -9.82 -9.33 13.33
N LYS A 98 -11.12 -9.62 13.21
CA LYS A 98 -12.09 -9.12 14.18
C LYS A 98 -11.62 -9.71 15.50
N PRO A 99 -11.29 -8.92 16.52
CA PRO A 99 -11.09 -9.47 17.84
C PRO A 99 -12.38 -10.19 18.18
N SER A 100 -12.31 -11.51 18.17
CA SER A 100 -13.30 -12.38 18.75
C SER A 100 -13.40 -11.96 20.21
N SER A 101 -14.38 -11.12 20.52
CA SER A 101 -15.09 -11.14 21.80
C SER A 101 -15.88 -12.45 22.01
N THR A 102 -15.53 -13.49 21.25
CA THR A 102 -15.97 -14.88 21.34
C THR A 102 -14.79 -15.82 21.11
N PHE A 103 -13.68 -15.65 21.82
CA PHE A 103 -12.82 -16.80 22.15
C PHE A 103 -13.54 -17.65 23.20
N ALA A 104 -14.51 -18.44 22.74
CA ALA A 104 -14.93 -19.64 23.43
C ALA A 104 -14.03 -20.80 22.98
N THR A 105 -12.78 -20.80 23.46
CA THR A 105 -11.95 -21.99 23.63
C THR A 105 -10.99 -21.72 24.78
N ASP A 106 -11.27 -22.32 25.93
CA ASP A 106 -10.32 -22.79 26.95
C ASP A 106 -8.93 -22.14 26.96
N THR A 107 -8.85 -20.93 27.52
CA THR A 107 -7.77 -20.39 28.38
C THR A 107 -7.83 -18.85 28.38
N GLN A 108 -8.90 -18.30 28.94
CA GLN A 108 -8.81 -16.97 29.56
C GLN A 108 -7.96 -17.11 30.83
N LYS A 109 -6.64 -17.04 30.68
CA LYS A 109 -5.83 -16.45 31.74
C LYS A 109 -5.80 -14.96 31.43
N GLU A 110 -6.82 -14.25 31.93
CA GLU A 110 -6.72 -12.82 32.15
C GLU A 110 -5.35 -12.52 32.81
N PRO A 111 -4.68 -11.41 32.50
CA PRO A 111 -3.63 -10.94 33.39
C PRO A 111 -4.30 -10.79 34.76
N LEU A 112 -3.83 -11.53 35.78
CA LEU A 112 -4.40 -11.43 37.13
C LEU A 112 -4.34 -9.97 37.57
N GLN A 113 -5.46 -9.26 37.45
CA GLN A 113 -5.63 -7.94 38.03
C GLN A 113 -5.95 -8.15 39.51
N LEU A 114 -4.94 -8.61 40.25
CA LEU A 114 -5.07 -8.73 41.70
C LEU A 114 -5.02 -7.32 42.29
N THR A 115 -6.14 -6.87 42.85
CA THR A 115 -6.13 -5.63 43.62
C THR A 115 -5.56 -5.89 45.01
N LYS A 116 -5.10 -4.82 45.67
CA LYS A 116 -4.53 -4.91 47.03
C LYS A 116 -5.56 -5.46 48.05
N GLU A 117 -6.84 -5.22 47.80
CA GLU A 117 -7.95 -5.68 48.65
C GLU A 117 -8.20 -7.19 48.50
N ASP A 118 -7.95 -7.75 47.32
CA ASP A 118 -8.09 -9.19 47.08
C ASP A 118 -6.99 -9.97 47.80
N LEU A 119 -5.74 -9.48 47.76
CA LEU A 119 -4.62 -10.07 48.51
C LEU A 119 -4.86 -10.14 50.01
N MET A 120 -5.51 -9.13 50.59
CA MET A 120 -5.79 -9.09 52.03
C MET A 120 -6.92 -10.02 52.46
N LYS A 121 -7.80 -10.43 51.53
CA LYS A 121 -8.91 -11.35 51.80
C LYS A 121 -8.57 -12.81 51.55
N MET A 122 -7.45 -13.11 50.90
CA MET A 122 -7.03 -14.46 50.58
C MET A 122 -6.52 -15.22 51.81
N SER A 123 -6.76 -16.53 51.82
CA SER A 123 -6.20 -17.40 52.86
C SER A 123 -4.69 -17.57 52.68
N TYR A 124 -3.98 -17.85 53.77
CA TYR A 124 -2.53 -18.07 53.74
C TYR A 124 -2.10 -19.16 52.73
N LYS A 125 -2.92 -20.20 52.59
CA LYS A 125 -2.68 -21.30 51.65
C LYS A 125 -2.77 -20.86 50.19
N ASP A 126 -3.63 -19.90 49.89
CA ASP A 126 -3.82 -19.40 48.52
C ASP A 126 -2.76 -18.37 48.14
N LEU A 127 -2.26 -17.59 49.11
CA LEU A 127 -1.12 -16.70 48.93
C LEU A 127 0.18 -17.48 48.62
N LEU A 128 0.39 -18.63 49.25
CA LEU A 128 1.55 -19.49 48.96
C LEU A 128 1.52 -20.03 47.52
N LYS A 129 0.36 -20.49 47.05
CA LYS A 129 0.20 -20.94 45.65
C LYS A 129 0.43 -19.82 44.66
N LEU A 130 -0.04 -18.62 44.98
CA LEU A 130 0.19 -17.43 44.15
C LEU A 130 1.69 -17.12 44.05
N ALA A 131 2.42 -17.14 45.16
CA ALA A 131 3.87 -16.91 45.17
C ALA A 131 4.65 -17.92 44.31
N GLU A 132 4.24 -19.20 44.30
CA GLU A 132 4.85 -20.23 43.45
C GLU A 132 4.64 -19.96 41.96
N THR A 133 3.45 -19.48 41.56
CA THR A 133 3.15 -19.15 40.17
C THR A 133 3.91 -17.93 39.63
N PHE A 134 4.34 -17.00 40.49
CA PHE A 134 5.20 -15.88 40.08
C PHE A 134 6.68 -16.28 39.97
N LYS A 135 7.19 -17.14 40.86
CA LYS A 135 8.57 -17.67 40.77
C LYS A 135 8.85 -18.44 39.48
N THR A 136 7.84 -19.10 38.90
CA THR A 136 7.99 -19.87 37.66
C THR A 136 7.98 -19.01 36.40
N LYS A 137 7.50 -17.75 36.47
CA LYS A 137 7.42 -16.84 35.32
C LYS A 137 8.66 -15.95 35.11
N GLU A 138 9.58 -15.85 36.07
CA GLU A 138 10.82 -15.07 35.94
C GLU A 138 11.97 -15.82 35.24
N LEU A 139 11.79 -17.10 34.87
CA LEU A 139 12.81 -17.93 34.24
C LEU A 139 12.45 -18.42 32.82
N ALA A 140 11.47 -17.78 32.17
CA ALA A 140 11.06 -18.09 30.80
C ALA A 140 11.18 -16.88 29.87
#